data_AF-A0A818G1B4-F1
#
_entry.id   AF-A0A818G1B4-F1
#
_cell.length_a   1.000
_cell.length_b   1.000
_cell.length_c   1.000
_cell.angle_alpha   90.00
_cell.angle_beta   90.00
_cell.angle_gamma   90.00
#
_symmetry.space_group_name_H-M   'P 1'
#
loop_
_entity.id
_entity.type
_entity.pdbx_description
1 polymer ?
#
loop_
_entity_poly.entity_id
_entity_poly.type
_entity_poly.pdbx_seq_one_letter_code
_entity_poly.pdbx_strand_id
1 'polypeptide(L)'
;MVASKIVLAYFTAWSIYARSFFVTDIPVDKLTHINYAFANIGSDGRIALGDPWADTDKTFDGDTWNQPLRGNFNQLNKLKATYPNLRTLISVGGWTWSGKFSDIALTDQSRSIFAASCVEFIQKYGFDGVDLDWEYPVSGGLSGNIQRPEDKQNYVLLLKEIRRQLDAVPNKKYLLTVATGAGTERIGDIDLLGMLAYLDWFNVMTYDFHG
;
A
#
# COMPACT_ATOMS: atom_id res chain seq x y z
N MET A 1 -15.97 -22.39 -6.92
CA MET A 1 -15.13 -21.67 -7.90
C MET A 1 -13.72 -21.67 -7.36
N VAL A 2 -12.73 -22.12 -8.13
CA VAL A 2 -11.31 -21.95 -7.75
C VAL A 2 -11.02 -20.46 -7.89
N ALA A 3 -10.59 -19.79 -6.81
CA ALA A 3 -10.17 -18.41 -6.89
C ALA A 3 -9.04 -18.28 -7.94
N SER A 4 -9.16 -17.32 -8.86
CA SER A 4 -8.11 -17.05 -9.84
C SER A 4 -6.81 -16.68 -9.12
N LYS A 5 -5.67 -17.24 -9.57
CA LYS A 5 -4.36 -16.96 -8.97
C LYS A 5 -4.06 -15.46 -9.03
N ILE A 6 -3.56 -14.90 -7.92
CA ILE A 6 -3.04 -13.54 -7.86
C ILE A 6 -1.63 -13.53 -8.46
N VAL A 7 -1.45 -12.70 -9.49
CA VAL A 7 -0.14 -12.31 -10.03
C VAL A 7 0.02 -10.81 -9.82
N LEU A 8 0.89 -10.44 -8.88
CA LEU A 8 1.08 -9.09 -8.41
C LEU A 8 2.51 -8.64 -8.69
N ALA A 9 2.66 -7.38 -9.13
CA ALA A 9 3.97 -6.73 -9.28
C ALA A 9 3.99 -5.40 -8.54
N TYR A 10 5.16 -5.02 -8.03
CA TYR A 10 5.41 -3.67 -7.51
C TYR A 10 5.88 -2.75 -8.64
N PHE A 11 5.26 -1.58 -8.75
CA PHE A 11 5.73 -0.47 -9.57
C PHE A 11 6.22 0.65 -8.66
N THR A 12 7.51 0.98 -8.73
CA THR A 12 8.08 2.04 -7.88
C THR A 12 7.92 3.41 -8.50
N ALA A 13 7.50 4.41 -7.71
CA ALA A 13 7.26 5.79 -8.13
C ALA A 13 8.45 6.37 -8.88
N TRP A 14 9.66 6.09 -8.39
CA TRP A 14 10.91 6.58 -8.92
C TRP A 14 11.42 5.83 -10.16
N SER A 15 10.72 4.79 -10.64
CA SER A 15 11.05 4.09 -11.89
C SER A 15 11.05 5.01 -13.11
N ILE A 16 10.24 6.07 -13.08
CA ILE A 16 10.06 6.98 -14.22
C ILE A 16 11.24 7.93 -14.45
N TYR A 17 12.20 7.97 -13.53
CA TYR A 17 13.36 8.85 -13.59
C TYR A 17 14.54 8.15 -14.29
N ALA A 18 15.64 7.92 -13.56
CA ALA A 18 16.86 7.34 -14.12
C ALA A 18 16.67 5.95 -14.74
N ARG A 19 15.67 5.18 -14.28
CA ARG A 19 15.34 3.85 -14.84
C ARG A 19 14.56 3.95 -16.15
N SER A 20 13.95 5.10 -16.44
CA SER A 20 13.13 5.35 -17.63
C SER A 20 12.11 4.24 -17.89
N PHE A 21 11.50 3.73 -16.81
CA PHE A 21 10.47 2.70 -16.86
C PHE A 21 9.16 3.29 -16.37
N PHE A 22 8.19 3.42 -17.27
CA PHE A 22 6.92 4.11 -17.06
C PHE A 22 5.77 3.13 -16.85
N VAL A 23 4.65 3.63 -16.34
CA VAL A 23 3.44 2.81 -16.15
C VAL A 23 2.96 2.19 -17.47
N THR A 24 3.20 2.85 -18.59
CA THR A 24 2.88 2.38 -19.95
C THR A 24 3.75 1.21 -20.41
N ASP A 25 4.89 0.96 -19.77
CA ASP A 25 5.82 -0.13 -20.12
C ASP A 25 5.50 -1.43 -19.37
N ILE A 26 4.54 -1.39 -18.44
CA ILE A 26 4.15 -2.56 -17.65
C ILE A 26 3.50 -3.62 -18.55
N PRO A 27 3.95 -4.89 -18.53
CA PRO A 27 3.29 -5.98 -19.26
C PRO A 27 2.01 -6.44 -18.54
N VAL A 28 0.97 -5.60 -18.58
CA VAL A 28 -0.26 -5.76 -17.80
C VAL A 28 -1.04 -7.03 -18.13
N ASP A 29 -0.93 -7.53 -19.36
CA ASP A 29 -1.54 -8.80 -19.80
C ASP A 29 -1.09 -10.01 -18.97
N LYS A 30 0.02 -9.87 -18.23
CA LYS A 30 0.58 -10.89 -17.33
C LYS A 30 0.21 -10.68 -15.86
N LEU A 31 -0.44 -9.58 -15.52
CA LEU A 31 -0.69 -9.16 -14.14
C LEU A 31 -2.18 -9.15 -13.82
N THR A 32 -2.47 -9.41 -12.56
CA THR A 32 -3.81 -9.20 -11.98
C THR A 32 -3.85 -7.96 -11.09
N HIS A 33 -2.72 -7.66 -10.43
CA HIS A 33 -2.60 -6.59 -9.45
C HIS A 33 -1.29 -5.84 -9.63
N ILE A 34 -1.32 -4.53 -9.36
CA ILE A 34 -0.13 -3.69 -9.23
C ILE A 34 -0.17 -3.02 -7.86
N ASN A 35 0.90 -3.19 -7.10
CA ASN A 35 1.16 -2.38 -5.92
C ASN A 35 2.02 -1.18 -6.34
N TYR A 36 1.52 0.03 -6.10
CA TYR A 36 2.30 1.25 -6.31
C TYR A 36 3.13 1.56 -5.08
N ALA A 37 4.46 1.57 -5.24
CA ALA A 37 5.44 1.77 -4.19
C ALA A 37 6.05 3.18 -4.28
N PHE A 38 5.92 4.07 -3.32
CA PHE A 38 5.14 3.94 -2.08
C PHE A 38 4.47 5.29 -1.78
N ALA A 39 3.34 5.24 -1.07
CA ALA A 39 2.89 6.34 -0.24
C ALA A 39 3.64 6.35 1.10
N ASN A 40 3.69 7.50 1.73
CA ASN A 40 4.32 7.69 3.05
C ASN A 40 3.25 7.93 4.13
N ILE A 41 3.67 7.97 5.39
CA ILE A 41 2.87 8.43 6.52
C ILE A 41 3.35 9.84 6.89
N GLY A 42 2.45 10.81 6.79
CA GLY A 42 2.67 12.19 7.18
C GLY A 42 2.93 12.34 8.68
N SER A 43 3.46 13.50 9.09
CA SER A 43 3.67 13.82 10.51
C SER A 43 2.37 13.97 11.30
N ASP A 44 1.25 14.16 10.61
CA ASP A 44 -0.11 14.21 11.14
C ASP A 44 -0.75 12.81 11.28
N GLY A 45 -0.01 11.75 11.00
CA GLY A 45 -0.50 10.37 11.07
C GLY A 45 -1.44 9.98 9.92
N ARG A 46 -1.49 10.78 8.85
CA ARG A 46 -2.29 10.49 7.65
C ARG A 46 -1.41 9.91 6.55
N ILE A 47 -1.99 9.11 5.64
CA ILE A 47 -1.31 8.73 4.40
C ILE A 47 -0.98 9.98 3.57
N ALA A 48 0.21 10.01 3.00
CA ALA A 48 0.73 11.11 2.19
C ALA A 48 1.33 10.59 0.87
N LEU A 49 1.35 11.44 -0.15
CA LEU A 49 2.09 11.18 -1.39
C LEU A 49 3.57 10.95 -1.06
N GLY A 50 4.19 10.01 -1.76
CA GLY A 50 5.62 9.73 -1.60
C GLY A 50 6.46 10.73 -2.39
N ASP A 51 6.05 10.95 -3.65
CA ASP A 51 6.67 11.88 -4.58
C ASP A 51 5.58 12.56 -5.40
N PRO A 52 5.04 13.72 -4.96
CA PRO A 52 3.93 14.39 -5.65
C PRO A 52 4.18 14.64 -7.14
N TRP A 53 5.45 14.87 -7.54
CA TRP A 53 5.76 15.09 -8.94
C TRP A 53 5.53 13.83 -9.76
N ALA A 54 6.09 12.70 -9.35
CA ALA A 54 5.87 11.41 -10.01
C ALA A 54 4.42 10.95 -9.88
N ASP A 55 3.84 11.07 -8.69
CA ASP A 55 2.56 10.51 -8.32
C ASP A 55 1.40 11.19 -9.06
N THR A 56 1.38 12.54 -9.07
CA THR A 56 0.20 13.31 -9.49
C THR A 56 0.45 14.41 -10.51
N ASP A 57 1.67 14.93 -10.67
CA ASP A 57 1.88 16.20 -11.39
C ASP A 57 2.47 16.03 -12.79
N LYS A 58 3.41 15.08 -12.96
CA LYS A 58 4.11 14.84 -14.22
C LYS A 58 3.12 14.56 -15.34
N THR A 59 3.17 15.37 -16.39
CA THR A 59 2.40 15.17 -17.61
C THR A 59 2.97 14.01 -18.42
N PHE A 60 2.07 13.17 -18.93
CA PHE A 60 2.36 12.15 -19.93
C PHE A 60 1.55 12.41 -21.21
N ASP A 61 1.84 11.67 -22.27
CA ASP A 61 1.10 11.77 -23.51
C ASP A 61 -0.41 11.54 -23.30
N GLY A 62 -1.21 12.40 -23.94
CA GLY A 62 -2.65 12.42 -23.77
C GLY A 62 -3.15 13.04 -22.45
N ASP A 63 -2.28 13.65 -21.65
CA ASP A 63 -2.72 14.56 -20.58
C ASP A 63 -2.96 15.98 -21.11
N THR A 64 -3.89 16.68 -20.48
CA THR A 64 -4.22 18.08 -20.73
C THR A 64 -3.81 18.97 -19.55
N TRP A 65 -3.65 20.26 -19.80
CA TRP A 65 -3.19 21.20 -18.77
C TRP A 65 -4.19 21.37 -17.61
N ASN A 66 -5.49 21.21 -17.86
CA ASN A 66 -6.57 21.48 -16.90
C ASN A 66 -7.22 20.20 -16.31
N GLN A 67 -6.58 19.04 -16.41
CA GLN A 67 -7.14 17.82 -15.81
C GLN A 67 -6.80 17.71 -14.32
N PRO A 68 -7.69 17.10 -13.51
CA PRO A 68 -7.55 17.07 -12.05
C PRO A 68 -6.44 16.15 -11.53
N LEU A 69 -5.96 15.20 -12.34
CA LEU A 69 -4.94 14.23 -11.95
C LEU A 69 -4.02 13.91 -13.14
N ARG A 70 -2.70 13.95 -12.94
CA ARG A 70 -1.68 13.49 -13.89
C ARG A 70 -0.79 12.45 -13.18
N GLY A 71 0.48 12.37 -13.57
CA GLY A 71 1.46 11.48 -12.96
C GLY A 71 1.14 10.01 -13.15
N ASN A 72 1.85 9.18 -12.39
CA ASN A 72 1.70 7.74 -12.41
C ASN A 72 0.28 7.32 -12.00
N PHE A 73 -0.38 8.06 -11.10
CA PHE A 73 -1.73 7.72 -10.64
C PHE A 73 -2.74 7.84 -11.78
N ASN A 74 -2.65 8.89 -12.61
CA ASN A 74 -3.49 8.98 -13.79
C ASN A 74 -3.19 7.88 -14.81
N GLN A 75 -1.91 7.56 -15.01
CA GLN A 75 -1.53 6.48 -15.94
C GLN A 75 -2.06 5.12 -15.48
N LEU A 76 -2.04 4.82 -14.18
CA LEU A 76 -2.65 3.62 -13.62
C LEU A 76 -4.17 3.59 -13.83
N ASN A 77 -4.86 4.72 -13.69
CA ASN A 77 -6.29 4.82 -13.96
C ASN A 77 -6.61 4.59 -15.46
N LYS A 78 -5.82 5.18 -16.36
CA LYS A 78 -5.89 4.91 -17.81
C LYS A 78 -5.69 3.42 -18.11
N LEU A 79 -4.72 2.79 -17.43
CA LEU A 79 -4.41 1.37 -17.60
C LEU A 79 -5.57 0.48 -17.18
N LYS A 80 -6.21 0.76 -16.04
CA LYS A 80 -7.40 0.03 -15.58
C LYS A 80 -8.61 0.22 -16.50
N ALA A 81 -8.75 1.37 -17.15
CA ALA A 81 -9.80 1.58 -18.15
C ALA A 81 -9.62 0.65 -19.37
N THR A 82 -8.38 0.40 -19.78
CA THR A 82 -8.05 -0.54 -20.86
C THR A 82 -8.12 -2.00 -20.41
N TYR A 83 -7.74 -2.28 -19.16
CA TYR A 83 -7.72 -3.62 -18.57
C TYR A 83 -8.66 -3.69 -17.36
N PRO A 84 -9.99 -3.87 -17.55
CA PRO A 84 -10.99 -3.71 -16.49
C PRO A 84 -10.87 -4.73 -15.33
N ASN A 85 -10.13 -5.82 -15.54
CA ASN A 85 -9.84 -6.82 -14.52
C ASN A 85 -8.59 -6.49 -13.69
N LEU A 86 -7.76 -5.55 -14.12
CA LEU A 86 -6.61 -5.08 -13.36
C LEU A 86 -7.08 -4.37 -12.09
N ARG A 87 -6.35 -4.59 -11.00
CA ARG A 87 -6.53 -3.88 -9.74
C ARG A 87 -5.24 -3.18 -9.35
N THR A 88 -5.37 -1.97 -8.82
CA THR A 88 -4.22 -1.20 -8.33
C THR A 88 -4.37 -0.93 -6.84
N LEU A 89 -3.34 -1.22 -6.04
CA LEU A 89 -3.29 -0.87 -4.62
C LEU A 89 -2.18 0.16 -4.40
N ILE A 90 -2.38 1.04 -3.43
CA ILE A 90 -1.31 1.91 -2.94
C ILE A 90 -0.59 1.20 -1.79
N SER A 91 0.71 0.95 -1.94
CA SER A 91 1.54 0.44 -0.84
C SER A 91 2.03 1.60 0.01
N VAL A 92 1.83 1.50 1.33
CA VAL A 92 2.26 2.51 2.31
C VAL A 92 3.48 1.98 3.05
N GLY A 93 4.52 2.79 3.15
CA GLY A 93 5.72 2.46 3.94
C GLY A 93 6.85 1.86 3.10
N GLY A 94 7.10 0.57 3.29
CA GLY A 94 8.32 -0.12 2.85
C GLY A 94 9.49 0.16 3.78
N TRP A 95 10.66 -0.39 3.43
CA TRP A 95 11.90 -0.31 4.22
C TRP A 95 12.19 1.07 4.81
N THR A 96 12.14 2.12 3.98
CA THR A 96 12.57 3.48 4.37
C THR A 96 11.50 4.27 5.12
N TRP A 97 10.21 3.99 4.89
CA TRP A 97 9.11 4.82 5.39
C TRP A 97 8.24 4.12 6.44
N SER A 98 8.76 3.06 7.06
CA SER A 98 8.08 2.33 8.12
C SER A 98 8.13 2.99 9.50
N GLY A 99 8.93 4.05 9.70
CA GLY A 99 9.20 4.62 11.03
C GLY A 99 8.01 5.20 11.79
N LYS A 100 6.85 5.44 11.16
CA LYS A 100 5.64 5.98 11.82
C LYS A 100 4.53 4.95 12.06
N PHE A 101 4.70 3.70 11.61
CA PHE A 101 3.64 2.69 11.77
C PHE A 101 3.28 2.43 13.23
N SER A 102 4.28 2.31 14.11
CA SER A 102 4.02 2.05 15.52
C SER A 102 3.16 3.16 16.16
N ASP A 103 3.34 4.42 15.77
CA ASP A 103 2.53 5.54 16.29
C ASP A 103 1.09 5.55 15.74
N ILE A 104 0.91 5.34 14.43
CA ILE A 104 -0.44 5.27 13.86
C ILE A 104 -1.22 4.03 14.33
N ALA A 105 -0.51 2.97 14.73
CA ALA A 105 -1.12 1.76 15.24
C ALA A 105 -1.47 1.86 16.74
N LEU A 106 -0.90 2.82 17.49
CA LEU A 106 -0.88 2.80 18.96
C LEU A 106 -2.24 2.98 19.63
N THR A 107 -3.04 3.94 19.16
CA THR A 107 -4.28 4.36 19.85
C THR A 107 -5.49 4.22 18.93
N ASP A 108 -6.70 4.11 19.49
CA ASP A 108 -7.93 4.11 18.68
C ASP A 108 -8.03 5.37 17.81
N GLN A 109 -7.65 6.52 18.37
CA GLN A 109 -7.67 7.79 17.66
C GLN A 109 -6.67 7.80 16.49
N SER A 110 -5.42 7.41 16.71
CA SER A 110 -4.41 7.39 15.64
C SER A 110 -4.74 6.38 14.55
N ARG A 111 -5.26 5.20 14.91
CA ARG A 111 -5.76 4.19 13.94
C ARG A 111 -6.92 4.74 13.11
N SER A 112 -7.89 5.39 13.76
CA SER A 112 -9.04 5.97 13.08
C SER A 112 -8.64 7.09 12.12
N ILE A 113 -7.67 7.93 12.48
CA ILE A 113 -7.16 9.01 11.62
C ILE A 113 -6.50 8.44 10.37
N PHE A 114 -5.59 7.46 10.56
CA PHE A 114 -4.89 6.85 9.44
C PHE A 114 -5.86 6.09 8.52
N ALA A 115 -6.74 5.25 9.08
CA ALA A 115 -7.74 4.50 8.32
C ALA A 115 -8.67 5.41 7.49
N ALA A 116 -9.14 6.52 8.07
CA ALA A 116 -9.95 7.50 7.34
C ALA A 116 -9.16 8.12 6.19
N SER A 117 -7.90 8.48 6.42
CA SER A 117 -7.04 9.04 5.39
C SER A 117 -6.76 8.05 4.25
N CYS A 118 -6.65 6.74 4.55
CA CYS A 118 -6.53 5.69 3.55
C CYS A 118 -7.75 5.63 2.63
N VAL A 119 -8.97 5.65 3.18
CA VAL A 119 -10.22 5.65 2.41
C VAL A 119 -10.29 6.89 1.50
N GLU A 120 -10.02 8.07 2.05
CA GLU A 120 -10.00 9.32 1.28
C GLU A 120 -8.97 9.25 0.14
N PHE A 121 -7.77 8.75 0.42
CA PHE A 121 -6.69 8.67 -0.57
C PHE A 121 -7.03 7.75 -1.73
N ILE A 122 -7.50 6.53 -1.45
CA ILE A 122 -7.84 5.57 -2.52
C ILE A 122 -9.05 6.02 -3.34
N GLN A 123 -10.02 6.70 -2.72
CA GLN A 123 -11.15 7.29 -3.44
C GLN A 123 -10.69 8.45 -4.32
N LYS A 124 -9.86 9.35 -3.78
CA LYS A 124 -9.36 10.53 -4.49
C LYS A 124 -8.52 10.16 -5.70
N TYR A 125 -7.61 9.19 -5.56
CA TYR A 125 -6.65 8.85 -6.62
C TYR A 125 -7.05 7.61 -7.43
N GLY A 126 -8.17 6.98 -7.10
CA GLY A 126 -8.76 5.91 -7.89
C GLY A 126 -8.15 4.53 -7.67
N PHE A 127 -7.54 4.26 -6.52
CA PHE A 127 -7.04 2.92 -6.18
C PHE A 127 -8.18 1.94 -5.81
N ASP A 128 -7.90 0.64 -5.89
CA ASP A 128 -8.80 -0.46 -5.55
C ASP A 128 -8.51 -1.06 -4.17
N GLY A 129 -7.49 -0.57 -3.47
CA GLY A 129 -7.16 -0.99 -2.12
C GLY A 129 -5.90 -0.34 -1.58
N VAL A 130 -5.55 -0.75 -0.36
CA VAL A 130 -4.35 -0.33 0.36
C VAL A 130 -3.54 -1.56 0.73
N ASP A 131 -2.23 -1.46 0.58
CA ASP A 131 -1.25 -2.44 1.03
C ASP A 131 -0.38 -1.80 2.13
N LEU A 132 -0.26 -2.43 3.29
CA LEU A 132 0.65 -1.96 4.33
C LEU A 132 1.95 -2.76 4.32
N ASP A 133 3.04 -2.05 4.07
CA ASP A 133 4.39 -2.62 4.10
C ASP A 133 5.13 -2.06 5.32
N TRP A 134 4.74 -2.55 6.51
CA TRP A 134 5.38 -2.20 7.77
C TRP A 134 6.58 -3.10 8.00
N GLU A 135 7.77 -2.51 7.90
CA GLU A 135 9.06 -3.17 8.10
C GLU A 135 9.80 -2.62 9.35
N TYR A 136 9.62 -3.19 10.54
CA TYR A 136 8.67 -4.26 10.91
C TYR A 136 7.99 -3.94 12.25
N PRO A 137 6.84 -4.56 12.56
CA PRO A 137 6.25 -4.53 13.90
C PRO A 137 7.23 -5.12 14.93
N VAL A 138 7.25 -4.55 16.15
CA VAL A 138 7.99 -5.05 17.33
C VAL A 138 9.52 -4.96 17.23
N SER A 139 10.14 -5.49 16.18
CA SER A 139 11.61 -5.56 16.07
C SER A 139 12.11 -5.56 14.62
N GLY A 140 13.34 -5.09 14.40
CA GLY A 140 13.99 -5.06 13.08
C GLY A 140 13.66 -3.82 12.24
N GLY A 141 13.99 -3.85 10.95
CA GLY A 141 13.88 -2.66 10.09
C GLY A 141 15.02 -1.66 10.35
N LEU A 142 14.82 -0.41 9.93
CA LEU A 142 15.81 0.65 10.14
C LEU A 142 15.96 1.04 11.62
N SER A 143 17.18 1.37 12.05
CA SER A 143 17.52 1.69 13.45
C SER A 143 16.78 2.89 14.04
N GLY A 144 16.20 3.75 13.21
CA GLY A 144 15.39 4.90 13.63
C GLY A 144 13.90 4.62 13.72
N ASN A 145 13.44 3.41 13.39
CA ASN A 145 12.02 3.08 13.45
C ASN A 145 11.56 2.98 14.91
N ILE A 146 10.40 3.57 15.19
CA ILE A 146 9.73 3.40 16.47
C ILE A 146 9.19 1.97 16.53
N GLN A 147 9.53 1.27 17.60
CA GLN A 147 9.18 -0.13 17.84
C GLN A 147 8.60 -0.26 19.25
N ARG A 148 7.53 -1.04 19.38
CA ARG A 148 6.87 -1.32 20.64
C ARG A 148 6.50 -2.80 20.74
N PRO A 149 6.62 -3.45 21.90
CA PRO A 149 6.13 -4.82 22.09
C PRO A 149 4.65 -4.97 21.73
N GLU A 150 3.85 -3.94 21.96
CA GLU A 150 2.42 -3.89 21.66
C GLU A 150 2.11 -3.81 20.16
N ASP A 151 3.11 -3.54 19.30
CA ASP A 151 2.93 -3.47 17.84
C ASP A 151 2.28 -4.74 17.29
N LYS A 152 2.57 -5.90 17.88
CA LYS A 152 1.96 -7.19 17.50
C LYS A 152 0.43 -7.13 17.53
N GLN A 153 -0.17 -6.67 18.62
CA GLN A 153 -1.62 -6.55 18.77
C GLN A 153 -2.15 -5.28 18.11
N ASN A 154 -1.40 -4.18 18.19
CA ASN A 154 -1.77 -2.92 17.58
C ASN A 154 -1.89 -3.02 16.05
N TYR A 155 -1.09 -3.87 15.40
CA TYR A 155 -1.20 -4.09 13.97
C TYR A 155 -2.53 -4.76 13.60
N VAL A 156 -2.98 -5.75 14.38
CA VAL A 156 -4.31 -6.36 14.21
C VAL A 156 -5.42 -5.31 14.35
N LEU A 157 -5.33 -4.46 15.37
CA LEU A 157 -6.32 -3.40 15.62
C LEU A 157 -6.32 -2.34 14.50
N LEU A 158 -5.15 -2.00 13.97
CA LEU A 158 -5.00 -1.10 12.84
C LEU A 158 -5.69 -1.69 11.60
N LEU A 159 -5.42 -2.94 11.27
CA LEU A 159 -6.04 -3.63 10.13
C LEU A 159 -7.56 -3.78 10.29
N LYS A 160 -8.01 -4.09 11.51
CA LYS A 160 -9.44 -4.12 11.83
C LYS A 160 -10.10 -2.78 11.54
N GLU A 161 -9.49 -1.69 11.97
CA GLU A 161 -10.05 -0.34 11.78
C GLU A 161 -10.03 0.09 10.31
N ILE A 162 -8.96 -0.19 9.57
CA ILE A 162 -8.90 0.06 8.12
C ILE A 162 -9.99 -0.76 7.41
N ARG A 163 -10.09 -2.07 7.68
CA ARG A 163 -11.12 -2.93 7.09
C ARG A 163 -12.52 -2.40 7.38
N ARG A 164 -12.81 -2.03 8.63
CA ARG A 164 -14.12 -1.46 9.03
C ARG A 164 -14.48 -0.23 8.20
N GLN A 165 -13.52 0.67 7.96
CA GLN A 165 -13.78 1.88 7.18
C GLN A 165 -13.85 1.64 5.67
N LEU A 166 -13.04 0.71 5.14
CA LEU A 166 -13.13 0.29 3.74
C LEU A 166 -14.49 -0.35 3.42
N ASP A 167 -14.98 -1.22 4.30
CA ASP A 167 -16.26 -1.92 4.12
C ASP A 167 -17.48 -1.00 4.33
N ALA A 168 -17.29 0.15 4.97
CA ALA A 168 -18.33 1.17 5.10
C ALA A 168 -18.59 1.95 3.80
N VAL A 169 -17.71 1.83 2.78
CA VAL A 169 -17.92 2.48 1.49
C VAL A 169 -18.97 1.71 0.68
N PRO A 170 -20.11 2.33 0.30
CA PRO A 170 -21.18 1.62 -0.38
C PRO A 170 -20.78 1.21 -1.81
N ASN A 171 -21.27 0.04 -2.24
CA ASN A 171 -21.16 -0.47 -3.61
C ASN A 171 -19.72 -0.68 -4.14
N LYS A 172 -18.71 -0.67 -3.26
CA LYS A 172 -17.33 -0.95 -3.65
C LYS A 172 -16.62 -1.76 -2.58
N LYS A 173 -16.13 -2.95 -2.96
CA LYS A 173 -15.23 -3.73 -2.11
C LYS A 173 -13.81 -3.30 -2.39
N TYR A 174 -13.17 -2.67 -1.41
CA TYR A 174 -11.74 -2.35 -1.46
C TYR A 174 -10.90 -3.47 -0.88
N LEU A 175 -9.71 -3.63 -1.45
CA LEU A 175 -8.72 -4.61 -1.01
C LEU A 175 -7.89 -4.06 0.16
N LEU A 176 -7.55 -4.94 1.10
CA LEU A 176 -6.57 -4.65 2.16
C LEU A 176 -5.56 -5.80 2.20
N THR A 177 -4.29 -5.46 2.01
CA THR A 177 -3.20 -6.43 2.01
C THR A 177 -2.06 -5.93 2.88
N VAL A 178 -1.11 -6.82 3.16
CA VAL A 178 0.15 -6.45 3.80
C VAL A 178 1.30 -7.15 3.11
N ALA A 179 2.46 -6.50 3.08
CA ALA A 179 3.73 -7.18 2.91
C ALA A 179 4.29 -7.58 4.28
N THR A 180 4.84 -8.78 4.38
CA THR A 180 5.36 -9.31 5.65
C THR A 180 6.66 -10.09 5.44
N GLY A 181 7.58 -9.97 6.39
CA GLY A 181 8.86 -10.69 6.36
C GLY A 181 8.69 -12.21 6.48
N ALA A 182 9.49 -12.97 5.75
CA ALA A 182 9.42 -14.43 5.72
C ALA A 182 10.18 -15.13 6.86
N GLY A 183 11.04 -14.42 7.59
CA GLY A 183 11.85 -14.98 8.68
C GLY A 183 11.01 -15.35 9.91
N THR A 184 11.39 -16.41 10.61
CA THR A 184 10.67 -16.91 11.79
C THR A 184 10.53 -15.86 12.90
N GLU A 185 11.54 -15.00 13.06
CA GLU A 185 11.49 -13.87 13.99
C GLU A 185 10.39 -12.87 13.61
N ARG A 186 10.34 -12.46 12.33
CA ARG A 186 9.32 -11.54 11.80
C ARG A 186 7.90 -12.11 11.88
N ILE A 187 7.75 -13.41 11.63
CA ILE A 187 6.46 -14.10 11.81
C ILE A 187 6.07 -14.16 13.30
N GLY A 188 7.04 -14.30 14.21
CA GLY A 188 6.83 -14.28 15.66
C GLY A 188 6.33 -12.92 16.20
N ASP A 189 6.71 -11.83 15.53
CA ASP A 189 6.39 -10.45 15.90
C ASP A 189 4.96 -10.00 15.49
N ILE A 190 4.24 -10.82 14.72
CA ILE A 190 2.87 -10.53 14.29
C ILE A 190 1.86 -11.57 14.81
N ASP A 191 0.60 -11.18 14.93
CA ASP A 191 -0.51 -12.11 15.14
C ASP A 191 -1.14 -12.48 13.79
N LEU A 192 -0.47 -13.39 13.07
CA LEU A 192 -0.87 -13.84 11.73
C LEU A 192 -2.35 -14.25 11.67
N LEU A 193 -2.83 -15.02 12.66
CA LEU A 193 -4.21 -15.51 12.68
C LEU A 193 -5.20 -14.39 12.97
N GLY A 194 -4.88 -13.48 13.89
CA GLY A 194 -5.70 -12.29 14.15
C GLY A 194 -5.81 -11.36 12.94
N MET A 195 -4.75 -11.25 12.14
CA MET A 195 -4.71 -10.42 10.93
C MET A 195 -5.54 -11.02 9.77
N LEU A 196 -5.59 -12.34 9.62
CA LEU A 196 -6.33 -13.03 8.53
C LEU A 196 -7.80 -12.63 8.44
N ALA A 197 -8.41 -12.23 9.56
CA ALA A 197 -9.82 -11.82 9.59
C ALA A 197 -10.11 -10.51 8.82
N TYR A 198 -9.08 -9.70 8.53
CA TYR A 198 -9.24 -8.35 7.99
C TYR A 198 -8.61 -8.16 6.61
N LEU A 199 -7.72 -9.08 6.22
CA LEU A 199 -6.94 -9.01 4.99
C LEU A 199 -7.58 -9.84 3.88
N ASP A 200 -7.44 -9.37 2.64
CA ASP A 200 -7.76 -10.18 1.47
C ASP A 200 -6.63 -11.22 1.21
N TRP A 201 -5.36 -10.86 1.42
CA TRP A 201 -4.22 -11.78 1.45
C TRP A 201 -2.94 -11.14 2.04
N PHE A 202 -1.89 -11.95 2.19
CA PHE A 202 -0.52 -11.53 2.55
C PHE A 202 0.42 -11.63 1.36
N ASN A 203 1.26 -10.63 1.17
CA ASN A 203 2.42 -10.66 0.28
C ASN A 203 3.67 -11.02 1.12
N VAL A 204 4.02 -12.30 1.17
CA VAL A 204 5.18 -12.75 1.96
C VAL A 204 6.47 -12.45 1.20
N MET A 205 7.35 -11.63 1.78
CA MET A 205 8.62 -11.21 1.19
C MET A 205 9.67 -12.32 1.30
N THR A 206 9.52 -13.36 0.46
CA THR A 206 10.40 -14.55 0.43
C THR A 206 11.67 -14.30 -0.39
N TYR A 207 12.36 -13.20 -0.10
CA TYR A 207 13.61 -12.76 -0.70
C TYR A 207 14.46 -12.06 0.37
N ASP A 208 15.63 -11.53 0.00
CA ASP A 208 16.55 -10.80 0.89
C ASP A 208 17.04 -11.58 2.13
N PHE A 209 17.09 -12.92 2.05
CA PHE A 209 17.63 -13.75 3.13
C PHE A 209 19.14 -13.57 3.35
N HIS A 210 19.86 -13.15 2.31
CA HIS A 210 21.30 -12.88 2.33
C HIS A 210 21.61 -11.69 1.40
N GLY A 211 22.61 -10.90 1.74
CA GLY A 211 23.03 -9.71 0.98
C GLY A 211 24.34 -9.13 1.47
#